data_AF-A0A9Q0IW28-F1
#
_entry.id   AF-A0A9Q0IW28-F1
#
_cell.length_a   1.000
_cell.length_b   1.000
_cell.length_c   1.000
_cell.angle_alpha   90.00
_cell.angle_beta   90.00
_cell.angle_gamma   90.00
#
_symmetry.space_group_name_H-M   'P 1'
#
loop_
_entity.id
_entity.type
_entity.pdbx_description
1 polymer ?
#
loop_
_entity_poly.entity_id
_entity_poly.type
_entity_poly.pdbx_seq_one_letter_code
_entity_poly.pdbx_strand_id
1 'polypeptide(L)' 'MYEGKKTKNMFLTRALEKILADKEVKKAHHSQLRKACEVALEEIKEESEKL' A
#
# COMPACT_ATOMS: atom_id res chain seq x y z
N MET A 1 -2.56 -22.04 -9.01
CA MET A 1 -3.01 -20.65 -9.28
C MET A 1 -2.40 -19.66 -8.26
N TYR A 2 -1.07 -19.65 -8.08
CA TYR A 2 -0.39 -18.78 -7.10
C TYR A 2 0.14 -17.47 -7.70
N GLU A 3 0.32 -17.39 -9.02
CA GLU A 3 0.83 -16.18 -9.71
C GLU A 3 -0.14 -14.99 -9.65
N GLY A 4 -1.46 -15.27 -9.61
CA GLY A 4 -2.48 -14.23 -9.52
C GLY A 4 -2.44 -13.44 -8.21
N LYS A 5 -2.11 -14.10 -7.08
CA LYS A 5 -2.01 -13.45 -5.76
C LYS A 5 -0.80 -12.53 -5.67
N LYS A 6 0.38 -13.00 -6.11
CA LYS A 6 1.61 -12.19 -6.14
C LYS A 6 1.44 -10.94 -7.01
N THR A 7 0.84 -11.10 -8.19
CA THR A 7 0.63 -9.98 -9.13
C THR A 7 -0.39 -8.97 -8.59
N LYS A 8 -1.47 -9.46 -7.96
CA LYS A 8 -2.48 -8.59 -7.32
C LYS A 8 -1.89 -7.80 -6.15
N ASN A 9 -1.08 -8.45 -5.30
CA ASN A 9 -0.41 -7.78 -4.18
C ASN A 9 0.56 -6.72 -4.72
N MET A 10 1.34 -7.04 -5.76
CA MET A 10 2.24 -6.07 -6.40
C MET A 10 1.52 -4.83 -6.97
N PHE A 11 0.34 -4.99 -7.55
CA PHE A 11 -0.49 -3.87 -8.03
C PHE A 11 -0.98 -2.98 -6.87
N LEU A 12 -1.50 -3.58 -5.81
CA LEU A 12 -1.98 -2.86 -4.62
C LEU A 12 -0.84 -2.11 -3.93
N THR A 13 0.33 -2.74 -3.75
CA THR A 13 1.52 -2.09 -3.18
C THR A 13 1.94 -0.88 -4.01
N ARG A 14 2.06 -1.03 -5.34
CA ARG A 14 2.44 0.06 -6.26
C ARG A 14 1.43 1.21 -6.26
N ALA A 15 0.13 0.92 -6.18
CA ALA A 15 -0.91 1.94 -6.13
C ALA A 15 -0.84 2.75 -4.82
N LEU A 16 -0.68 2.07 -3.68
CA LEU A 16 -0.53 2.72 -2.38
C LEU A 16 0.75 3.56 -2.28
N GLU A 17 1.87 3.04 -2.77
CA GLU A 17 3.14 3.79 -2.84
C GLU A 17 3.01 5.05 -3.69
N LYS A 18 2.28 4.97 -4.81
CA LYS A 18 2.02 6.13 -5.68
C LYS A 18 1.15 7.19 -4.99
N ILE A 19 0.13 6.77 -4.24
CA ILE A 19 -0.72 7.66 -3.45
C ILE A 19 0.11 8.35 -2.35
N LEU A 20 0.96 7.61 -1.64
CA LEU A 20 1.83 8.15 -0.59
C LEU A 20 2.94 9.07 -1.13
N ALA A 21 3.39 8.86 -2.36
CA ALA A 21 4.39 9.70 -3.01
C ALA A 21 3.82 11.07 -3.44
N ASP A 22 2.50 11.17 -3.61
CA ASP A 22 1.80 12.37 -4.05
C ASP A 22 2.02 13.54 -3.06
N LYS A 23 2.30 14.72 -3.61
CA LYS A 23 2.61 15.92 -2.81
C LYS A 23 1.42 16.41 -2.01
N GLU A 24 0.20 16.15 -2.43
CA GLU A 24 -1.01 16.53 -1.71
C GLU A 24 -1.20 15.66 -0.47
N VAL A 25 -0.98 14.35 -0.59
CA VAL A 25 -1.12 13.38 0.50
C VAL A 25 -0.10 13.60 1.63
N LYS A 26 1.03 14.23 1.32
CA LYS A 26 2.06 14.62 2.30
C LYS A 26 1.67 15.84 3.16
N LYS A 27 0.64 16.61 2.77
CA LYS A 27 0.14 17.74 3.57
C LYS A 27 -0.56 17.21 4.82
N ALA A 28 -0.46 17.94 5.93
CA ALA A 28 -1.00 17.51 7.24
C ALA A 28 -2.52 17.20 7.21
N HIS A 29 -3.27 17.83 6.31
CA HIS A 29 -4.71 17.64 6.12
C HIS A 29 -5.08 16.22 5.66
N HIS A 30 -4.15 15.50 5.01
CA HIS A 30 -4.36 14.14 4.53
C HIS A 30 -3.70 13.08 5.44
N SER A 31 -3.37 13.44 6.68
CA SER A 31 -2.73 12.54 7.65
C SER A 31 -3.48 11.23 7.84
N GLN A 32 -4.82 11.24 7.85
CA GLN A 32 -5.62 10.03 7.98
C GLN A 32 -5.55 9.13 6.75
N LEU A 33 -5.57 9.71 5.55
CA LEU A 33 -5.39 8.98 4.29
C LEU A 33 -3.99 8.37 4.22
N ARG A 34 -2.97 9.17 4.56
CA ARG A 34 -1.58 8.72 4.58
C ARG A 34 -1.39 7.55 5.54
N LYS A 35 -1.90 7.66 6.78
CA LYS A 35 -1.84 6.58 7.77
C LYS A 35 -2.58 5.33 7.31
N ALA A 36 -3.76 5.48 6.69
CA ALA A 36 -4.51 4.34 6.15
C ALA A 36 -3.73 3.61 5.03
N CYS A 37 -3.07 4.36 4.14
CA CYS A 37 -2.25 3.77 3.08
C CYS A 37 -0.96 3.11 3.63
N GLU A 38 -0.34 3.69 4.67
CA GLU A 38 0.82 3.11 5.35
C GLU A 38 0.45 1.78 6.05
N VAL A 39 -0.65 1.75 6.81
CA VAL A 39 -1.14 0.53 7.49
C VAL A 39 -1.47 -0.57 6.47
N ALA A 40 -2.23 -0.24 5.42
CA ALA A 40 -2.59 -1.23 4.39
C ALA A 40 -1.35 -1.80 3.66
N LEU A 41 -0.30 -0.97 3.45
CA LEU A 41 0.96 -1.43 2.88
C LEU A 41 1.70 -2.42 3.80
N GLU A 42 1.65 -2.18 5.11
CA GLU A 42 2.26 -3.05 6.12
C GLU A 42 1.56 -4.40 6.17
N GLU A 43 0.22 -4.41 6.21
CA GLU A 43 -0.59 -5.64 6.21
C GLU A 43 -0.35 -6.49 4.96
N ILE A 44 -0.26 -5.87 3.78
CA ILE A 44 0.02 -6.59 2.52
C ILE A 44 1.44 -7.19 2.52
N LYS A 45 2.42 -6.49 3.10
CA LYS A 45 3.79 -7.00 3.22
C LYS A 45 3.87 -8.15 4.20
N GLU A 46 3.25 -8.01 5.37
CA GLU A 46 3.17 -9.09 6.36
C GLU A 46 2.47 -10.33 5.81
N GLU A 47 1.37 -10.17 5.06
CA GLU A 47 0.70 -11.29 4.39
C GLU A 47 1.64 -11.96 3.37
N SER A 48 2.43 -11.16 2.64
CA SER A 48 3.37 -11.68 1.65
C SER A 48 4.61 -12.35 2.26
N GLU A 49 5.00 -12.02 3.50
CA GLU A 49 6.14 -12.64 4.20
C GLU A 49 5.74 -13.90 5.00
N LYS A 50 4.45 -14.01 5.38
CA LYS A 50 3.88 -15.19 6.05
C LYS A 50 3.54 -16.34 5.09
N LEU A 51 3.73 -16.15 3.77
CA LEU A 51 3.46 -17.08 2.67
C LEU A 51 4.75 -17.60 2.02
#